data_AF-A0A928TSG8-F1
#
_entry.id   AF-A0A928TSG8-F1
#
_cell.length_a   1.000
_cell.length_b   1.000
_cell.length_c   1.000
_cell.angle_alpha   90.00
_cell.angle_beta   90.00
_cell.angle_gamma   90.00
#
_symmetry.space_group_name_H-M   'P 1'
#
loop_
_entity.id
_entity.type
_entity.pdbx_description
1 polymer ?
#
loop_
_entity_poly.entity_id
_entity_poly.type
_entity_poly.pdbx_seq_one_letter_code
_entity_poly.pdbx_strand_id
1 'polypeptide(L)' 'MFNRPFLSIAGKYDLLVPAERCRHPLAEYRVAGTDHTGLLFRKDVFNLVHQFIAAH' A
#
# COMPACT_ATOMS: atom_id res chain seq x y z
N MET A 1 -11.66 -13.72 -13.06
CA MET A 1 -11.54 -12.44 -12.32
C MET A 1 -11.22 -12.77 -10.87
N PHE A 2 -10.09 -12.28 -10.34
CA PHE A 2 -9.73 -12.50 -8.94
C PHE A 2 -10.57 -11.58 -8.05
N ASN A 3 -11.70 -12.08 -7.55
CA ASN A 3 -12.56 -11.36 -6.60
C ASN A 3 -12.04 -11.55 -5.16
N ARG A 4 -10.75 -11.28 -4.95
CA ARG A 4 -10.13 -11.35 -3.61
C ARG A 4 -9.86 -9.94 -3.12
N PRO A 5 -10.13 -9.64 -1.85
CA PRO A 5 -9.74 -8.36 -1.28
C PRO A 5 -8.22 -8.21 -1.44
N PHE A 6 -7.77 -7.02 -1.82
CA PHE A 6 -6.35 -6.73 -1.89
C PHE A 6 -6.06 -5.30 -1.46
N LEU A 7 -4.85 -5.12 -0.94
CA LEU A 7 -4.34 -3.87 -0.41
C LEU A 7 -3.41 -3.21 -1.42
N SER A 8 -3.61 -1.92 -1.67
CA SER A 8 -2.67 -1.06 -2.39
C SER A 8 -2.10 -0.01 -1.44
N ILE A 9 -0.78 -0.05 -1.24
CA ILE A 9 -0.04 0.92 -0.41
C ILE A 9 0.83 1.78 -1.33
N ALA A 10 0.70 3.10 -1.23
CA ALA A 10 1.58 4.04 -1.92
C ALA A 10 2.50 4.79 -0.97
N GLY A 11 3.69 5.15 -1.43
CA GLY A 11 4.61 6.02 -0.69
C GLY A 11 4.29 7.49 -0.96
N LYS A 12 4.09 8.29 0.10
CA LYS A 12 3.87 9.74 0.00
C LYS A 12 5.02 10.47 -0.70
N TYR A 13 6.24 9.96 -0.54
CA TYR A 13 7.48 10.53 -1.08
C TYR A 13 8.06 9.68 -2.22
N ASP A 14 7.27 8.76 -2.78
CA ASP A 14 7.69 7.94 -3.92
C ASP A 14 7.74 8.79 -5.19
N LEU A 15 8.96 9.03 -5.68
CA LEU A 15 9.21 9.78 -6.92
C LEU A 15 9.25 8.88 -8.16
N LEU A 16 9.29 7.55 -7.98
CA LEU A 16 9.30 6.57 -9.08
C LEU A 16 7.88 6.20 -9.50
N VAL A 17 6.99 6.01 -8.52
CA VAL A 17 5.58 5.67 -8.73
C VAL A 17 4.70 6.60 -7.89
N PRO A 18 4.16 7.68 -8.49
CA PRO A 18 3.26 8.60 -7.80
C PRO A 18 2.03 7.90 -7.22
N ALA A 19 1.59 8.36 -6.05
CA ALA A 19 0.51 7.75 -5.28
C ALA A 19 -0.81 7.62 -6.07
N GLU A 20 -1.09 8.57 -6.96
CA GLU A 20 -2.28 8.57 -7.83
C GLU A 20 -2.32 7.33 -8.73
N ARG A 21 -1.16 6.83 -9.18
CA ARG A 21 -1.05 5.65 -10.05
C ARG A 21 -1.27 4.34 -9.31
N CYS A 22 -1.15 4.33 -7.99
CA CYS A 22 -1.36 3.15 -7.15
C CYS A 22 -2.83 2.96 -6.78
N ARG A 23 -3.70 3.95 -7.03
CA ARG A 23 -5.13 3.84 -6.71
C ARG A 23 -5.81 2.82 -7.63
N HIS A 24 -6.51 1.87 -7.02
CA HIS A 24 -7.35 0.91 -7.73
C HIS A 24 -8.76 0.89 -7.11
N PRO A 25 -9.85 0.94 -7.91
CA PRO A 25 -11.22 1.06 -7.40
C PRO A 25 -11.67 -0.08 -6.47
N LEU A 26 -11.09 -1.27 -6.65
CA LEU A 26 -11.42 -2.48 -5.88
C LEU A 26 -10.44 -2.76 -4.73
N ALA A 27 -9.44 -1.91 -4.51
CA ALA A 27 -8.42 -2.12 -3.48
C ALA A 27 -8.71 -1.28 -2.24
N GLU A 28 -8.38 -1.81 -1.06
CA GLU A 28 -8.15 -0.96 0.10
C GLU A 28 -6.91 -0.11 -0.19
N TYR A 29 -7.06 1.22 -0.15
CA TYR A 29 -5.98 2.13 -0.51
C TYR A 29 -5.41 2.83 0.73
N ARG A 30 -4.09 2.74 0.92
CA ARG A 30 -3.35 3.37 2.01
C ARG A 30 -2.17 4.17 1.47
N VAL A 31 -1.81 5.23 2.17
CA VAL A 31 -0.62 6.04 1.86
C VAL A 31 0.30 6.04 3.07
N ALA A 32 1.53 5.56 2.88
CA ALA A 32 2.56 5.52 3.90
C ALA A 32 3.51 6.72 3.76
N GLY A 33 4.04 7.22 4.89
CA GLY A 33 4.96 8.35 4.93
C GLY A 33 6.39 8.00 4.51
N THR A 34 6.56 7.43 3.32
CA THR A 34 7.82 6.86 2.84
C THR A 34 8.04 7.06 1.35
N ASP A 35 9.27 6.84 0.89
CA ASP A 35 9.65 6.72 -0.52
C ASP A 35 9.47 5.28 -1.06
N HIS A 36 9.84 5.07 -2.32
CA HIS A 36 9.73 3.78 -3.01
C HIS A 36 10.39 2.63 -2.25
N THR A 37 11.65 2.83 -1.83
CA THR A 37 12.44 1.80 -1.15
C THR A 37 11.86 1.50 0.23
N GLY A 38 11.43 2.54 0.96
CA GLY A 38 10.90 2.34 2.30
C GLY A 38 9.57 1.59 2.33
N LEU A 39 8.82 1.48 1.23
CA LEU A 39 7.68 0.54 1.13
C LEU A 39 8.07 -0.92 1.42
N LEU A 40 9.33 -1.29 1.20
CA LEU A 40 9.83 -2.65 1.42
C LEU A 40 10.39 -2.89 2.83
N PHE A 41 10.77 -1.83 3.56
CA PHE A 41 11.58 -1.96 4.78
C PHE A 41 10.98 -1.28 6.01
N ARG A 42 10.00 -0.39 5.83
CA ARG A 42 9.47 0.38 6.94
C ARG A 42 8.44 -0.39 7.77
N LYS A 43 8.66 -0.46 9.07
CA LYS A 43 7.80 -1.17 10.04
C LYS A 43 6.32 -0.74 9.96
N ASP A 44 6.06 0.55 9.77
CA ASP A 44 4.69 1.07 9.61
C ASP A 44 4.02 0.55 8.33
N VAL A 45 4.77 0.30 7.25
CA VAL A 45 4.23 -0.33 6.04
C VAL A 45 3.87 -1.80 6.33
N PHE A 46 4.75 -2.54 7.02
CA PHE A 46 4.43 -3.89 7.47
C PHE A 46 3.19 -3.93 8.37
N ASN A 47 3.04 -2.98 9.30
CA ASN A 47 1.86 -2.90 10.15
C ASN A 47 0.57 -2.74 9.33
N LEU A 48 0.58 -1.95 8.25
CA LEU A 48 -0.57 -1.82 7.35
C LEU A 48 -0.91 -3.16 6.67
N VAL A 49 0.12 -3.90 6.21
CA VAL A 49 -0.06 -5.24 5.62
C VAL A 49 -0.64 -6.21 6.66
N HIS A 50 -0.10 -6.23 7.87
CA HIS A 50 -0.59 -7.10 8.94
C HIS A 50 -2.04 -6.78 9.36
N GLN A 51 -2.41 -5.50 9.44
CA GLN A 51 -3.78 -5.08 9.73
C GLN A 51 -4.76 -5.56 8.65
N PHE A 52 -4.38 -5.43 7.39
CA PHE A 52 -5.21 -5.89 6.27
C PHE A 52 -5.39 -7.42 6.29
N ILE A 53 -4.32 -8.18 6.51
CA ILE A 53 -4.36 -9.64 6.61
C ILE A 53 -5.20 -10.08 7.81
N ALA A 54 -5.12 -9.39 8.95
CA ALA A 54 -5.92 -9.75 10.12
C ALA A 54 -7.44 -9.50 9.92
N ALA A 55 -7.82 -8.62 9.00
CA ALA A 55 -9.19 -8.24 8.73
C ALA A 55 -9.88 -9.11 7.65
N HIS A 56 -9.15 -9.99 6.95
CA HIS A 56 -9.61 -10.76 5.79
C HIS A 56 -9.13 -12.21 5.81
#